data_AF-A0A9W2WNB8-F1
#
_entry.id   AF-A0A9W2WNB8-F1
#
_cell.length_a   1.000
_cell.length_b   1.000
_cell.length_c   1.000
_cell.angle_alpha   90.00
_cell.angle_beta   90.00
_cell.angle_gamma   90.00
#
_symmetry.space_group_name_H-M   'P 1'
#
loop_
_entity.id
_entity.type
_entity.pdbx_description
1 polymer ?
#
loop_
_entity_poly.entity_id
_entity_poly.type
_entity_poly.pdbx_seq_one_letter_code
_entity_poly.pdbx_strand_id
1 'polypeptide(L)'
;MGLDKMKKTACGFCFVEYYSRADAENAMRYINGTRLDDRIIRTDWDAGFKEGRQYGRGRSGGQVRDEYRQDYDAGRGGYGKLAQNQAWVVSWWSLQRRESGGFIVHL
;
A
#
# COMPACT_ATOMS: atom_id res chain seq x y z
N MET A 1 -3.46 0.10 -15.12
CA MET A 1 -3.43 0.58 -13.71
C MET A 1 -3.12 -0.59 -12.78
N GLY A 2 -2.43 -0.37 -11.66
CA GLY A 2 -2.19 -1.39 -10.64
C GLY A 2 -3.37 -1.51 -9.66
N LEU A 3 -3.82 -2.74 -9.42
CA LEU A 3 -5.05 -3.08 -8.71
C LEU A 3 -4.77 -3.99 -7.51
N ASP A 4 -5.64 -3.91 -6.52
CA ASP A 4 -5.72 -4.92 -5.46
C ASP A 4 -6.20 -6.26 -6.04
N LYS A 5 -5.53 -7.36 -5.69
CA LYS A 5 -5.86 -8.70 -6.22
C LYS A 5 -7.30 -9.13 -5.91
N MET A 6 -7.81 -8.76 -4.73
CA MET A 6 -9.10 -9.18 -4.20
C MET A 6 -10.19 -8.14 -4.48
N LYS A 7 -9.96 -6.88 -4.09
CA LYS A 7 -10.97 -5.80 -4.18
C LYS A 7 -11.06 -5.18 -5.57
N LYS A 8 -10.06 -5.41 -6.42
CA LYS A 8 -9.96 -4.81 -7.77
C LYS A 8 -9.98 -3.27 -7.78
N THR A 9 -9.68 -2.64 -6.65
CA THR A 9 -9.53 -1.19 -6.51
C THR A 9 -8.09 -0.76 -6.77
N ALA A 10 -7.86 0.51 -7.12
CA ALA A 10 -6.50 1.04 -7.32
C ALA A 10 -5.63 0.83 -6.07
N CYS A 11 -4.39 0.39 -6.27
CA CYS A 11 -3.47 0.01 -5.18
C CYS A 11 -2.13 0.76 -5.23
N GLY A 12 -2.13 2.04 -5.61
CA GLY A 12 -0.97 2.91 -5.43
C GLY A 12 0.25 2.63 -6.32
N PHE A 13 0.05 1.96 -7.47
CA PHE A 13 1.06 1.85 -8.53
C PHE A 13 0.40 1.75 -9.91
N CYS A 14 1.19 1.95 -10.96
CA CYS A 14 0.77 1.75 -12.35
C CYS A 14 1.95 1.33 -13.21
N PHE A 15 1.64 0.89 -14.43
CA PHE A 15 2.60 0.74 -15.53
C PHE A 15 2.31 1.84 -16.54
N VAL A 16 3.36 2.42 -17.10
CA VAL A 16 3.28 3.39 -18.20
C VAL A 16 4.16 2.84 -19.32
N GLU A 17 3.56 2.62 -20.48
CA GLU A 17 4.25 2.13 -21.67
C GLU A 17 4.37 3.28 -22.66
N TYR A 18 5.60 3.58 -23.06
CA TYR A 18 5.91 4.59 -24.07
C TYR A 18 6.20 3.91 -25.40
N TYR A 19 5.85 4.56 -26.51
CA TYR A 19 6.19 4.06 -27.85
C TYR A 19 7.70 4.03 -28.09
N SER A 20 8.43 5.02 -27.58
CA SER A 20 9.88 5.11 -27.74
C SER A 20 10.61 4.94 -26.41
N ARG A 21 11.78 4.30 -26.47
CA ARG A 21 12.64 4.17 -25.29
C ARG A 21 13.17 5.51 -24.80
N ALA A 22 13.39 6.47 -25.71
CA ALA A 22 13.86 7.81 -25.38
C ALA A 22 12.84 8.58 -24.52
N ASP A 23 11.54 8.44 -24.82
CA ASP A 23 10.49 9.08 -24.00
C ASP A 23 10.44 8.49 -22.59
N ALA A 24 10.61 7.17 -22.46
CA ALA A 24 10.70 6.52 -21.17
C ALA A 24 11.95 6.99 -20.38
N GLU A 25 13.07 7.25 -21.04
CA GLU A 25 14.26 7.84 -20.38
C GLU A 25 14.00 9.25 -19.87
N ASN A 26 13.32 10.07 -20.68
CA ASN A 26 12.93 11.40 -20.26
C ASN A 26 12.00 11.35 -19.04
N ALA A 27 11.04 10.41 -19.01
CA ALA A 27 10.20 10.19 -17.83
C ALA A 27 11.03 9.78 -16.60
N MET A 28 11.97 8.85 -16.76
CA MET A 28 12.86 8.44 -15.66
C MET A 28 13.77 9.57 -15.16
N ARG A 29 14.16 10.50 -16.03
CA ARG A 29 15.03 11.65 -15.67
C ARG A 29 14.26 12.80 -15.02
N TYR A 30 13.08 13.13 -15.55
CA TYR A 30 12.40 14.38 -15.20
C TYR A 30 11.11 14.19 -14.39
N ILE A 31 10.47 13.01 -14.45
CA ILE A 31 9.23 12.73 -13.71
C ILE A 31 9.54 11.98 -12.40
N ASN A 32 10.57 11.14 -12.39
CA ASN A 32 10.99 10.44 -11.17
C ASN A 32 11.34 11.42 -10.04
N GLY A 33 10.78 11.22 -8.86
CA GLY A 33 11.00 12.11 -7.71
C GLY A 33 10.19 13.41 -7.72
N THR A 34 9.35 13.63 -8.74
CA THR A 34 8.41 14.76 -8.76
C THR A 34 7.14 14.47 -7.96
N ARG A 35 6.25 15.45 -7.84
CA ARG A 35 4.98 15.35 -7.10
C ARG A 35 3.82 15.00 -8.04
N LEU A 36 3.01 14.04 -7.62
CA LEU A 36 1.69 13.74 -8.17
C LEU A 36 0.71 13.62 -6.99
N ASP A 37 -0.37 14.40 -7.00
CA ASP A 37 -1.32 14.52 -5.88
C ASP A 37 -0.61 14.74 -4.53
N ASP A 38 0.36 15.67 -4.50
CA ASP A 38 1.23 15.97 -3.36
C ASP A 38 2.12 14.83 -2.84
N ARG A 39 2.23 13.74 -3.60
CA ARG A 39 3.07 12.58 -3.25
C ARG A 39 4.27 12.51 -4.16
N ILE A 40 5.44 12.29 -3.57
CA ILE A 40 6.66 12.02 -4.33
C ILE A 40 6.54 10.65 -4.99
N ILE A 41 6.53 10.62 -6.32
CA ILE A 41 6.45 9.37 -7.09
C ILE A 41 7.83 8.81 -7.41
N ARG A 42 7.92 7.48 -7.51
CA ARG A 42 9.13 6.77 -7.92
C ARG A 42 8.83 5.97 -9.18
N THR A 43 9.65 6.13 -10.20
CA THR A 43 9.61 5.33 -11.43
C THR A 43 10.74 4.31 -11.43
N ASP A 44 10.55 3.20 -12.16
CA ASP A 44 11.54 2.13 -12.30
C ASP A 44 11.40 1.46 -13.67
N TRP A 45 12.48 0.84 -14.15
CA TRP A 45 12.43 0.04 -15.37
C TRP A 45 11.68 -1.26 -15.13
N ASP A 46 10.92 -1.69 -16.14
CA ASP A 46 10.14 -2.90 -16.08
C ASP A 46 10.33 -3.73 -17.35
N ALA A 47 10.30 -5.06 -17.22
CA ALA A 47 10.46 -6.00 -18.34
C ALA A 47 9.25 -6.07 -19.30
N GLY A 48 8.17 -5.32 -19.03
CA GLY A 48 6.98 -5.22 -19.87
C GLY A 48 5.74 -5.84 -19.23
N PHE A 49 4.58 -5.29 -19.59
CA PHE A 49 3.30 -5.73 -19.03
C PHE A 49 2.97 -7.18 -19.42
N LYS A 50 2.46 -7.94 -18.46
CA LYS A 50 1.87 -9.27 -18.66
C LYS A 50 0.65 -9.41 -17.78
N GLU A 51 -0.33 -10.15 -18.25
CA GLU A 51 -1.55 -10.41 -17.48
C GLU A 51 -1.21 -11.02 -16.12
N GLY A 52 -1.90 -10.54 -15.09
CA GLY A 52 -1.63 -10.86 -13.69
C GLY A 52 -0.65 -9.91 -12.99
N ARG A 53 0.21 -9.19 -13.72
CA ARG A 53 1.16 -8.22 -13.13
C ARG A 53 0.50 -6.94 -12.64
N GLN A 54 -0.72 -6.65 -13.08
CA GLN A 54 -1.51 -5.54 -12.58
C GLN A 54 -1.92 -5.72 -11.11
N TYR A 55 -1.92 -6.95 -10.57
CA TYR A 55 -2.37 -7.18 -9.21
C TYR A 55 -1.24 -7.02 -8.18
N GLY A 56 -1.58 -6.41 -7.05
CA GLY A 56 -0.76 -6.39 -5.84
C GLY A 56 -0.39 -7.81 -5.39
N ARG A 57 0.83 -7.96 -4.86
CA ARG A 57 1.41 -9.24 -4.45
C ARG A 57 1.42 -9.46 -2.93
N GLY A 58 0.86 -8.51 -2.17
CA GLY A 58 0.66 -8.68 -0.73
C GLY A 58 -0.35 -9.79 -0.45
N ARG A 59 -0.20 -10.46 0.70
CA ARG A 59 -1.15 -11.46 1.22
C ARG A 59 -2.57 -10.93 1.31
N SER A 60 -2.72 -9.66 1.66
CA SER A 60 -3.99 -8.93 1.79
C SER A 60 -4.61 -8.50 0.45
N GLY A 61 -3.90 -8.71 -0.67
CA GLY A 61 -4.30 -8.32 -2.02
C GLY A 61 -3.61 -7.06 -2.54
N GLY A 62 -3.15 -6.17 -1.65
CA GLY A 62 -2.51 -4.91 -2.00
C GLY A 62 -1.02 -5.03 -2.33
N GLN A 63 -0.27 -3.92 -2.28
CA GLN A 63 1.18 -3.96 -2.42
C GLN A 63 1.83 -4.60 -1.20
N VAL A 64 2.89 -5.40 -1.41
CA VAL A 64 3.68 -6.00 -0.31
C VAL A 64 4.23 -4.93 0.64
N ARG A 65 4.62 -3.77 0.09
CA ARG A 65 5.12 -2.63 0.87
C ARG A 65 4.09 -2.10 1.88
N ASP A 66 2.81 -2.12 1.53
CA ASP A 66 1.75 -1.61 2.41
C ASP A 66 1.40 -2.58 3.54
N GLU A 67 1.89 -3.82 3.51
CA GLU A 67 1.61 -4.79 4.58
C GLU A 67 2.43 -4.50 5.84
N TYR A 68 3.70 -4.11 5.65
CA TYR A 68 4.68 -3.90 6.72
C TYR A 68 4.85 -2.43 7.12
N ARG A 69 4.10 -1.52 6.48
CA ARG A 69 4.17 -0.07 6.76
C ARG A 69 3.65 0.23 8.17
N GLN A 70 4.42 0.97 8.96
CA GLN A 70 4.08 1.29 10.35
C GLN A 70 3.43 2.67 10.49
N ASP A 71 3.78 3.61 9.62
CA ASP A 71 3.21 4.95 9.58
C ASP A 71 1.74 4.93 9.14
N TYR A 72 1.03 6.01 9.48
CA TYR A 72 -0.32 6.27 8.98
C TYR A 72 -0.26 7.10 7.70
N ASP A 73 -0.92 6.64 6.64
CA ASP A 73 -1.02 7.36 5.37
C ASP A 73 -2.46 7.26 4.86
N ALA A 74 -3.21 8.37 4.94
CA ALA A 74 -4.60 8.45 4.53
C ALA A 74 -4.79 8.08 3.03
N GLY A 75 -3.86 8.50 2.17
CA GLY A 75 -3.91 8.20 0.73
C GLY A 75 -3.57 6.74 0.38
N ARG A 76 -3.17 5.93 1.37
CA ARG A 76 -2.96 4.48 1.25
C ARG A 76 -3.88 3.66 2.15
N GLY A 77 -4.99 4.25 2.61
CA GLY A 77 -6.01 3.55 3.40
C GLY A 77 -5.66 3.40 4.88
N GLY A 78 -4.75 4.24 5.42
CA GLY A 78 -4.44 4.34 6.85
C GLY A 78 -3.13 3.66 7.25
N TYR A 79 -3.16 2.84 8.30
CA TYR A 79 -2.00 2.04 8.74
C TYR A 79 -1.76 0.84 7.81
N GLY A 80 -0.53 0.32 7.81
CA GLY A 80 -0.23 -0.94 7.14
C GLY A 80 -1.02 -2.11 7.73
N LYS A 81 -1.22 -3.17 6.94
CA LYS A 81 -2.20 -4.22 7.25
C LYS A 81 -1.89 -5.00 8.54
N LEU A 82 -0.61 -5.23 8.85
CA LEU A 82 -0.23 -5.89 10.09
C LEU A 82 -0.51 -5.01 11.31
N ALA A 83 -0.11 -3.73 11.25
CA ALA A 83 -0.37 -2.76 12.32
C ALA A 83 -1.87 -2.51 12.52
N GLN A 84 -2.64 -2.45 11.43
CA GLN A 84 -4.10 -2.32 11.48
C GLN A 84 -4.73 -3.49 12.25
N ASN A 85 -4.36 -4.73 11.92
CA ASN A 85 -4.90 -5.91 12.60
C ASN A 85 -4.50 -5.97 14.09
N GLN A 86 -3.28 -5.58 14.44
CA GLN A 86 -2.85 -5.50 15.84
C GLN A 86 -3.63 -4.43 16.62
N ALA A 87 -3.78 -3.23 16.06
CA ALA A 87 -4.56 -2.16 16.68
C ALA A 87 -6.02 -2.57 16.88
N TRP A 88 -6.62 -3.27 15.91
CA TRP A 88 -7.96 -3.84 16.06
C TRP A 88 -8.04 -4.85 17.20
N VAL A 89 -7.11 -5.81 17.27
CA VAL A 89 -7.10 -6.82 18.34
C VAL A 89 -6.96 -6.17 19.72
N VAL A 90 -6.06 -5.20 19.87
CA VAL A 90 -5.86 -4.49 21.15
C VAL A 90 -7.09 -3.68 21.54
N SER A 91 -7.71 -2.98 20.59
CA SER A 91 -8.95 -2.23 20.82
C SER A 91 -10.10 -3.15 21.24
N TRP A 92 -10.24 -4.29 20.57
CA TRP A 92 -11.32 -5.24 20.85
C TRP A 92 -11.14 -5.91 22.22
N TRP A 93 -9.91 -6.32 22.56
CA TRP A 93 -9.56 -6.83 23.88
C TRP A 93 -9.78 -5.83 25.01
N SER A 94 -9.58 -4.54 24.74
CA SER A 94 -9.81 -3.47 25.71
C SER A 94 -11.29 -3.17 25.89
N LEU A 95 -12.08 -3.25 24.82
CA LEU A 95 -13.54 -3.07 24.87
C LEU A 95 -14.22 -4.20 25.64
N GLN A 96 -13.86 -5.45 25.35
CA GLN A 96 -14.44 -6.61 26.05
C GLN A 96 -14.07 -6.64 27.55
N ARG A 97 -12.89 -6.12 27.93
CA ARG A 97 -12.52 -5.90 29.33
C ARG A 97 -13.34 -4.81 30.02
N ARG A 98 -13.74 -3.75 29.32
CA ARG A 98 -14.64 -2.72 29.86
C ARG A 98 -16.06 -3.26 30.10
N GLU A 99 -16.54 -4.14 29.24
CA GLU A 99 -17.89 -4.73 29.38
C GLU A 99 -17.97 -5.83 30.45
N SER A 100 -16.85 -6.47 30.80
CA SER A 100 -16.81 -7.58 31.76
C SER A 100 -16.37 -7.21 33.18
N GLY A 101 -16.11 -5.93 33.48
CA GLY A 101 -15.79 -5.47 34.84
C GLY A 101 -14.48 -6.03 35.44
N GLY A 102 -13.63 -6.69 34.65
CA GLY A 102 -12.40 -7.33 35.10
C GLY A 102 -11.17 -6.43 34.95
N PHE A 103 -10.51 -6.08 36.06
CA PHE A 103 -9.24 -5.37 36.10
C PHE A 103 -8.06 -6.34 35.88
N ILE A 104 -7.10 -5.97 35.01
CA ILE A 104 -5.82 -6.68 34.86
C ILE A 104 -4.76 -5.91 35.64
N VAL A 105 -4.12 -6.58 36.61
CA VAL A 105 -2.87 -6.13 37.23
C VAL A 105 -1.73 -6.57 36.31
N HIS A 106 -0.96 -5.61 35.79
CA HIS A 106 0.29 -5.91 35.08
C HIS A 106 1.44 -5.88 36.10
N LEU A 107 2.22 -6.97 36.16
CA LEU A 107 3.59 -7.02 36.70
C LEU A 107 4.57 -6.62 35.60
#